data_AF-A0A9E2I6Q1-F1
#
_entry.id   AF-A0A9E2I6Q1-F1
#
_cell.length_a   1.000
_cell.length_b   1.000
_cell.length_c   1.000
_cell.angle_alpha   90.00
_cell.angle_beta   90.00
_cell.angle_gamma   90.00
#
_symmetry.space_group_name_H-M   'P 1'
#
loop_
_entity.id
_entity.type
_entity.pdbx_description
1 polymer ?
#
loop_
_entity_poly.entity_id
_entity_poly.type
_entity_poly.pdbx_seq_one_letter_code
_entity_poly.pdbx_strand_id
1 'polypeptide(L)'
;RFVFTSFGVDPSGRYFVPLAVPLALFAAEMILSLVDDHGRWLWGLIGIILLYNFWGTAQCANLYPPGLTTQFNAITQVDHRYMDDLIQFLSDHGETRGYTNYWVTYPLAFHSQEDLIFVPRLPYHDDFRYTPRDDRYAPYDDIVEQASRVAYITTNHPALNERMRVEFAAAGAAWQETQIGDYYVFYDLSQIVRPDEIEIYAP
;
A
#
# COMPACT_ATOMS: atom_id res chain seq x y z
N ARG A 1 -19.78 -12.70 -14.37
CA ARG A 1 -19.82 -11.22 -14.21
C ARG A 1 -20.97 -10.88 -13.28
N PHE A 2 -20.71 -10.42 -12.05
CA PHE A 2 -21.75 -9.77 -11.23
C PHE A 2 -21.94 -8.36 -11.79
N VAL A 3 -23.01 -8.15 -12.56
CA VAL A 3 -23.17 -7.01 -13.49
C VAL A 3 -23.41 -5.66 -12.79
N PHE A 4 -23.62 -5.63 -11.46
CA PHE A 4 -24.06 -4.41 -10.75
C PHE A 4 -23.24 -4.06 -9.50
N THR A 5 -22.06 -4.65 -9.33
CA THR A 5 -21.23 -4.40 -8.14
C THR A 5 -19.77 -4.27 -8.50
N SER A 6 -19.06 -3.32 -7.87
CA SER A 6 -17.61 -3.19 -7.96
C SER A 6 -16.84 -4.40 -7.40
N PHE A 7 -17.52 -5.42 -6.85
CA PHE A 7 -16.92 -6.68 -6.41
C PHE A 7 -16.11 -7.39 -7.51
N GLY A 8 -16.44 -7.20 -8.78
CA GLY A 8 -15.66 -7.74 -9.91
C GLY A 8 -14.41 -6.91 -10.28
N VAL A 9 -14.28 -5.69 -9.74
CA VAL A 9 -13.15 -4.77 -9.95
C VAL A 9 -12.10 -4.92 -8.84
N ASP A 10 -12.44 -5.66 -7.78
CA ASP A 10 -11.54 -5.95 -6.67
C ASP A 10 -10.86 -7.32 -6.87
N PRO A 11 -9.63 -7.35 -7.41
CA PRO A 11 -8.90 -8.59 -7.66
C PRO A 11 -8.45 -9.32 -6.39
N SER A 12 -8.67 -8.74 -5.19
CA SER A 12 -8.20 -9.35 -3.93
C SER A 12 -8.94 -10.64 -3.55
N GLY A 13 -10.09 -10.92 -4.16
CA GLY A 13 -10.88 -12.12 -3.86
C GLY A 13 -11.50 -12.15 -2.46
N ARG A 14 -11.36 -11.08 -1.66
CA ARG A 14 -11.82 -11.04 -0.25
C ARG A 14 -13.30 -11.34 -0.06
N TYR A 15 -14.13 -11.02 -1.05
CA TYR A 15 -15.57 -11.31 -1.03
C TYR A 15 -15.90 -12.79 -1.25
N PHE A 16 -14.94 -13.59 -1.72
CA PHE A 16 -15.07 -15.04 -1.86
C PHE A 16 -14.54 -15.80 -0.64
N VAL A 17 -13.92 -15.13 0.34
CA VAL A 17 -13.42 -15.79 1.57
C VAL A 17 -14.52 -16.58 2.29
N PRO A 18 -15.75 -16.06 2.48
CA PRO A 18 -16.83 -16.86 3.08
C PRO A 18 -17.24 -18.08 2.25
N LEU A 19 -16.98 -18.05 0.94
CA LEU A 19 -17.31 -19.14 0.01
C LEU A 19 -16.18 -20.17 -0.10
N ALA A 20 -14.99 -19.91 0.45
CA ALA A 20 -13.84 -20.80 0.32
C ALA A 20 -14.14 -22.21 0.84
N VAL A 21 -14.75 -22.34 2.03
CA VAL A 21 -15.09 -23.64 2.63
C VAL A 21 -16.21 -24.35 1.85
N PRO A 22 -17.37 -23.72 1.56
CA PRO A 22 -18.39 -24.36 0.72
C PRO A 22 -17.85 -24.85 -0.64
N LEU A 23 -17.05 -24.02 -1.32
CA LEU A 23 -16.47 -24.37 -2.62
C LEU A 23 -15.49 -25.54 -2.51
N ALA A 24 -14.68 -25.60 -1.45
CA ALA A 24 -13.77 -26.72 -1.21
C ALA A 24 -14.53 -28.03 -0.98
N LEU A 25 -15.64 -28.00 -0.23
CA LEU A 25 -16.49 -29.18 0.00
C LEU A 25 -17.18 -29.66 -1.28
N PHE A 26 -17.76 -28.74 -2.07
CA PHE A 26 -18.35 -29.10 -3.36
C PHE A 26 -17.31 -29.62 -4.36
N ALA A 27 -16.12 -29.03 -4.37
CA ALA A 27 -15.02 -29.52 -5.20
C ALA A 27 -14.58 -30.93 -4.79
N ALA A 28 -14.50 -31.22 -3.49
CA ALA A 28 -14.17 -32.54 -2.98
C ALA A 28 -15.21 -33.60 -3.41
N GLU A 29 -16.50 -33.31 -3.23
CA GLU A 29 -17.58 -34.21 -3.66
C GLU A 29 -17.57 -34.46 -5.18
N MET A 30 -17.41 -33.38 -5.96
CA MET A 30 -17.28 -33.49 -7.41
C MET A 30 -16.08 -34.35 -7.82
N ILE A 31 -14.94 -34.19 -7.16
CA ILE A 31 -13.73 -34.98 -7.38
C ILE A 31 -13.99 -36.47 -7.10
N LEU A 32 -14.64 -36.80 -5.98
CA LEU A 32 -14.96 -38.18 -5.61
C LEU A 32 -15.87 -38.82 -6.66
N SER A 33 -16.94 -38.13 -7.06
CA SER A 33 -17.84 -38.60 -8.12
C SER A 33 -17.11 -38.84 -9.44
N LEU A 34 -16.23 -37.92 -9.87
CA LEU A 34 -15.48 -38.09 -11.11
C LEU A 34 -14.52 -39.28 -11.06
N VAL A 35 -13.85 -39.48 -9.92
CA VAL A 35 -12.94 -40.62 -9.68
C VAL A 35 -13.69 -41.95 -9.75
N ASP A 36 -14.89 -42.01 -9.18
CA ASP A 36 -15.71 -43.22 -9.23
C ASP A 36 -16.15 -43.56 -10.66
N ASP A 37 -16.51 -42.55 -11.46
CA ASP A 37 -16.97 -42.73 -12.85
C ASP A 37 -15.84 -43.02 -13.85
N HIS A 38 -14.67 -42.39 -13.69
CA HIS A 38 -13.60 -42.40 -14.69
C HIS A 38 -12.32 -43.12 -14.22
N GLY A 39 -12.26 -43.53 -12.96
CA GLY A 39 -11.19 -44.32 -12.38
C GLY A 39 -10.09 -43.53 -11.65
N ARG A 40 -9.27 -44.28 -10.89
CA ARG A 40 -8.28 -43.74 -9.92
C ARG A 40 -7.15 -42.92 -10.51
N TRP A 41 -6.94 -42.94 -11.84
CA TRP A 41 -5.90 -42.13 -12.49
C TRP A 41 -6.16 -40.62 -12.35
N LEU A 42 -7.43 -40.21 -12.15
CA LEU A 42 -7.80 -38.82 -11.88
C LEU A 42 -7.14 -38.25 -10.62
N TRP A 43 -6.83 -39.08 -9.61
CA TRP A 43 -6.04 -38.65 -8.45
C TRP A 43 -4.66 -38.13 -8.87
N GLY A 44 -4.07 -38.69 -9.92
CA GLY A 44 -2.81 -38.20 -10.49
C GLY A 44 -2.96 -36.79 -11.06
N LEU A 45 -4.02 -36.52 -11.83
CA LEU A 45 -4.30 -35.18 -12.35
C LEU A 45 -4.56 -34.17 -11.24
N ILE A 46 -5.35 -34.54 -10.22
CA ILE A 46 -5.60 -33.69 -9.05
C ILE A 46 -4.29 -33.39 -8.33
N GLY A 47 -3.44 -34.41 -8.13
CA GLY A 47 -2.11 -34.24 -7.56
C GLY A 47 -1.26 -33.24 -8.35
N ILE A 48 -1.25 -33.31 -9.68
CA ILE A 48 -0.54 -32.35 -10.54
C ILE A 48 -1.07 -30.93 -10.35
N ILE A 49 -2.39 -30.74 -10.32
CA ILE A 49 -3.01 -29.41 -10.12
C ILE A 49 -2.62 -28.84 -8.75
N LEU A 50 -2.70 -29.65 -7.69
CA LEU A 50 -2.33 -29.22 -6.35
C LEU A 50 -0.85 -28.87 -6.25
N LEU A 51 0.03 -29.71 -6.82
CA LEU A 51 1.47 -29.45 -6.85
C LEU A 51 1.80 -28.17 -7.61
N TYR A 52 1.15 -27.92 -8.75
CA TYR A 52 1.34 -26.70 -9.53
C TYR A 52 0.94 -25.44 -8.74
N ASN A 53 -0.25 -25.44 -8.12
CA ASN A 53 -0.73 -24.32 -7.31
C ASN A 53 0.14 -24.09 -6.07
N PHE A 54 0.54 -25.18 -5.40
CA PHE A 54 1.43 -25.12 -4.25
C PHE A 54 2.80 -24.56 -4.64
N TRP A 55 3.39 -25.05 -5.73
CA TRP A 55 4.67 -24.58 -6.23
C TRP A 55 4.63 -23.10 -6.58
N GLY A 56 3.59 -22.63 -7.29
CA GLY A 56 3.42 -21.22 -7.59
C GLY A 56 3.33 -20.36 -6.33
N THR A 57 2.57 -20.81 -5.33
CA THR A 57 2.46 -20.13 -4.03
C THR A 57 3.80 -20.09 -3.29
N ALA A 58 4.52 -21.21 -3.26
CA ALA A 58 5.86 -21.29 -2.64
C ALA A 58 6.88 -20.42 -3.37
N GLN A 59 6.83 -20.39 -4.71
CA GLN A 59 7.68 -19.53 -5.53
C GLN A 59 7.41 -18.05 -5.22
N CYS A 60 6.14 -17.63 -5.16
CA CYS A 60 5.77 -16.26 -4.77
C CYS A 60 6.20 -15.94 -3.34
N ALA A 61 6.01 -16.85 -2.39
CA ALA A 61 6.44 -16.66 -0.99
C ALA A 61 7.97 -16.50 -0.86
N ASN A 62 8.74 -17.18 -1.71
CA ASN A 62 10.21 -17.08 -1.72
C ASN A 62 10.74 -15.84 -2.46
N LEU A 63 9.95 -15.25 -3.37
CA LEU A 63 10.28 -14.01 -4.08
C LEU A 63 9.87 -12.79 -3.23
N TYR A 64 10.68 -12.47 -2.22
CA TYR A 64 10.42 -11.37 -1.29
C TYR A 64 11.57 -10.34 -1.31
N PRO A 65 11.26 -9.03 -1.43
CA PRO A 65 9.93 -8.41 -1.61
C PRO A 65 9.35 -8.57 -3.04
N PRO A 66 8.01 -8.52 -3.22
CA PRO A 66 6.99 -8.27 -2.19
C PRO A 66 6.47 -9.54 -1.50
N GLY A 67 6.83 -10.73 -1.96
CA GLY A 67 6.28 -12.00 -1.47
C GLY A 67 4.79 -12.17 -1.80
N LEU A 68 4.06 -12.83 -0.90
CA LEU A 68 2.60 -12.95 -1.00
C LEU A 68 1.95 -11.61 -0.68
N THR A 69 1.41 -10.93 -1.69
CA THR A 69 0.74 -9.64 -1.52
C THR A 69 -0.57 -9.57 -2.31
N THR A 70 -1.54 -8.82 -1.78
CA THR A 70 -2.78 -8.45 -2.47
C THR A 70 -2.65 -7.11 -3.22
N GLN A 71 -1.50 -6.45 -3.13
CA GLN A 71 -1.21 -5.20 -3.82
C GLN A 71 -0.63 -5.50 -5.20
N PHE A 72 -1.42 -5.30 -6.25
CA PHE A 72 -1.02 -5.61 -7.62
C PHE A 72 -0.21 -4.48 -8.29
N ASN A 73 -0.25 -3.26 -7.74
CA ASN A 73 0.58 -2.16 -8.20
C ASN A 73 1.86 -2.09 -7.36
N ALA A 74 3.02 -2.10 -8.01
CA ALA A 74 4.34 -2.02 -7.37
C ALA A 74 4.51 -0.75 -6.51
N ILE A 75 3.92 0.39 -6.88
CA ILE A 75 3.98 1.63 -6.08
C ILE A 75 3.37 1.41 -4.69
N THR A 76 2.33 0.57 -4.61
CA THR A 76 1.60 0.30 -3.36
C THR A 76 2.21 -0.83 -2.53
N GLN A 77 3.20 -1.55 -3.07
CA GLN A 77 3.93 -2.61 -2.36
C GLN A 77 5.01 -1.97 -1.50
N VAL A 78 4.67 -1.61 -0.26
CA VAL A 78 5.59 -0.95 0.68
C VAL A 78 6.18 -1.97 1.65
N ASP A 79 7.50 -2.07 1.71
CA ASP A 79 8.19 -2.89 2.71
C ASP A 79 8.23 -2.21 4.08
N HIS A 80 7.27 -2.57 4.93
CA HIS A 80 7.13 -1.99 6.27
C HIS A 80 8.18 -2.45 7.29
N ARG A 81 9.14 -3.31 6.95
CA ARG A 81 10.21 -3.70 7.89
C ARG A 81 11.07 -2.52 8.35
N TYR A 82 11.14 -1.48 7.54
CA TYR A 82 11.86 -0.25 7.84
C TYR A 82 11.01 0.80 8.58
N MET A 83 9.80 0.43 9.03
CA MET A 83 8.90 1.36 9.73
C MET A 83 9.51 1.89 11.04
N ASP A 84 10.18 1.03 11.81
CA ASP A 84 10.82 1.44 13.07
C ASP A 84 11.97 2.43 12.81
N ASP A 85 12.78 2.20 11.77
CA ASP A 85 13.84 3.11 11.35
C ASP A 85 13.28 4.47 10.89
N LEU A 86 12.15 4.46 10.16
CA LEU A 86 11.43 5.67 9.76
C LEU A 86 10.92 6.45 10.98
N ILE A 87 10.28 5.77 11.93
CA ILE A 87 9.75 6.39 13.16
C ILE A 87 10.89 7.01 13.96
N GLN A 88 12.00 6.29 14.13
CA GLN A 88 13.17 6.78 14.84
C GLN A 88 13.75 8.01 14.15
N PHE A 89 13.95 7.95 12.83
CA PHE A 89 14.46 9.06 12.04
C PHE A 89 13.60 10.32 12.17
N LEU A 90 12.28 10.18 12.00
CA LEU A 90 11.33 11.30 12.10
C LEU A 90 11.34 11.90 13.49
N SER A 91 11.37 11.06 14.54
CA SER A 91 11.42 11.50 15.93
C SER A 91 12.71 12.27 16.24
N ASP A 92 13.86 11.77 15.78
CA ASP A 92 15.17 12.39 16.00
C ASP A 92 15.28 13.77 15.32
N HIS A 93 14.57 13.98 14.21
CA HIS A 93 14.52 15.26 13.48
C HIS A 93 13.32 16.14 13.88
N GLY A 94 12.49 15.70 14.82
CA GLY A 94 11.27 16.41 15.25
C GLY A 94 10.15 16.46 14.20
N GLU A 95 10.24 15.64 13.16
CA GLU A 95 9.31 15.55 12.01
C GLU A 95 8.08 14.72 12.35
N THR A 96 7.29 15.29 13.24
CA THR A 96 6.20 14.60 13.94
C THR A 96 4.84 14.74 13.25
N ARG A 97 4.77 15.61 12.24
CA ARG A 97 3.56 15.89 11.47
C ARG A 97 3.89 16.01 10.00
N GLY A 98 2.95 15.69 9.12
CA GLY A 98 3.19 15.85 7.70
C GLY A 98 2.22 15.14 6.78
N TYR A 99 2.69 14.88 5.57
CA TYR A 99 1.88 14.37 4.47
C TYR A 99 2.49 13.11 3.89
N THR A 100 1.68 12.10 3.66
CA THR A 100 2.10 10.87 2.98
C THR A 100 0.94 10.28 2.19
N ASN A 101 1.07 9.05 1.71
CA ASN A 101 0.00 8.32 1.05
C ASN A 101 -0.74 7.40 2.03
N TYR A 102 -1.86 6.84 1.58
CA TYR A 102 -2.70 5.94 2.37
C TYR A 102 -1.95 4.76 3.01
N TRP A 103 -1.00 4.17 2.27
CA TRP A 103 -0.31 2.95 2.67
C TRP A 103 0.72 3.17 3.77
N VAL A 104 1.13 4.41 4.03
CA VAL A 104 2.07 4.76 5.10
C VAL A 104 1.36 5.41 6.29
N THR A 105 0.35 6.25 6.03
CA THR A 105 -0.35 7.08 7.04
C THR A 105 -0.75 6.30 8.30
N TYR A 106 -1.57 5.27 8.15
CA TYR A 106 -2.14 4.56 9.30
C TYR A 106 -1.16 3.59 9.96
N PRO A 107 -0.33 2.83 9.20
CA PRO A 107 0.74 2.06 9.82
C PRO A 107 1.69 2.94 10.64
N LEU A 108 2.08 4.12 10.14
CA LEU A 108 2.95 5.03 10.87
C LEU A 108 2.31 5.52 12.18
N ALA A 109 1.06 5.99 12.12
CA ALA A 109 0.33 6.41 13.33
C ALA A 109 0.17 5.26 14.33
N PHE A 110 -0.18 4.06 13.88
CA PHE A 110 -0.33 2.90 14.75
C PHE A 110 0.98 2.47 15.42
N HIS A 111 2.06 2.35 14.65
CA HIS A 111 3.36 1.91 15.16
C HIS A 111 4.04 2.97 16.06
N SER A 112 3.80 4.25 15.79
CA SER A 112 4.27 5.35 16.65
C SER A 112 3.34 5.65 17.83
N GLN A 113 2.29 4.88 18.06
CA GLN A 113 1.29 5.14 19.10
C GLN A 113 0.69 6.56 19.03
N GLU A 114 0.47 7.05 17.80
CA GLU A 114 -0.07 8.37 17.47
C GLU A 114 0.86 9.55 17.82
N ASP A 115 2.14 9.30 18.12
CA ASP A 115 3.13 10.36 18.29
C ASP A 115 3.50 11.04 16.96
N LEU A 116 3.49 10.27 15.87
CA LEU A 116 3.73 10.76 14.50
C LEU A 116 2.42 10.76 13.70
N ILE A 117 1.91 11.95 13.39
CA ILE A 117 0.62 12.13 12.71
C ILE A 117 0.84 12.66 11.30
N PHE A 118 0.68 11.78 10.32
CA PHE A 118 0.74 12.13 8.90
C PHE A 118 -0.63 11.89 8.26
N VAL A 119 -1.02 12.72 7.30
CA VAL A 119 -2.31 12.59 6.61
C VAL A 119 -2.13 12.12 5.15
N PRO A 120 -3.09 11.35 4.60
CA PRO A 120 -2.96 10.70 3.31
C PRO A 120 -3.28 11.69 2.18
N ARG A 121 -2.44 12.69 1.98
CA ARG A 121 -2.59 13.74 0.95
C ARG A 121 -1.76 13.49 -0.31
N LEU A 122 -0.86 12.51 -0.34
CA LEU A 122 -0.02 12.24 -1.51
C LEU A 122 -0.62 11.17 -2.43
N PRO A 123 -0.54 11.34 -3.75
CA PRO A 123 -1.00 10.32 -4.68
C PRO A 123 -0.05 9.10 -4.67
N TYR A 124 -0.62 7.90 -4.80
CA TYR A 124 0.14 6.65 -4.99
C TYR A 124 -0.24 5.94 -6.30
N HIS A 125 -1.04 6.59 -7.15
CA HIS A 125 -1.35 6.11 -8.49
C HIS A 125 -0.31 6.69 -9.47
N ASP A 126 0.08 5.90 -10.48
CA ASP A 126 1.02 6.31 -11.54
C ASP A 126 0.54 7.57 -12.30
N ASP A 127 -0.78 7.75 -12.38
CA ASP A 127 -1.43 8.89 -13.02
C ASP A 127 -1.58 10.12 -12.10
N PHE A 128 -0.93 10.13 -10.92
CA PHE A 128 -0.99 11.23 -9.93
C PHE A 128 -2.37 11.53 -9.36
N ARG A 129 -3.33 10.62 -9.54
CA ARG A 129 -4.68 10.82 -9.00
C ARG A 129 -4.68 10.79 -7.47
N TYR A 130 -5.28 11.82 -6.88
CA TYR A 130 -5.60 11.85 -5.46
C TYR A 130 -6.90 11.10 -5.16
N THR A 131 -6.96 10.41 -4.03
CA THR A 131 -8.15 9.67 -3.59
C THR A 131 -8.62 10.23 -2.24
N PRO A 132 -9.58 11.19 -2.21
CA PRO A 132 -10.05 11.80 -0.96
C PRO A 132 -10.61 10.80 0.06
N ARG A 133 -11.13 9.66 -0.41
CA ARG A 133 -11.67 8.59 0.45
C ARG A 133 -10.59 7.92 1.30
N ASP A 134 -9.32 8.16 1.03
CA ASP A 134 -8.23 7.55 1.79
C ASP A 134 -7.96 8.26 3.10
N ASP A 135 -8.42 9.51 3.24
CA ASP A 135 -8.62 10.10 4.55
C ASP A 135 -9.82 9.43 5.24
N ARG A 136 -9.51 8.71 6.33
CA ARG A 136 -10.43 7.93 7.15
C ARG A 136 -10.59 8.54 8.54
N TYR A 137 -9.81 9.57 8.87
CA TYR A 137 -9.79 10.13 10.22
C TYR A 137 -9.44 11.62 10.18
N ALA A 138 -10.46 12.40 9.83
CA ALA A 138 -10.41 13.86 9.73
C ALA A 138 -9.76 14.61 10.93
N PRO A 139 -9.84 14.15 12.19
CA PRO A 139 -9.14 14.84 13.28
C PRO A 139 -7.62 14.94 13.09
N TYR A 140 -7.00 14.10 12.26
CA TYR A 140 -5.57 14.21 11.95
C TYR A 140 -5.26 15.41 11.05
N ASP A 141 -6.17 15.83 10.17
CA ASP A 141 -5.99 17.04 9.37
C ASP A 141 -5.86 18.28 10.25
N ASP A 142 -6.72 18.42 11.26
CA ASP A 142 -6.66 19.53 12.20
C ASP A 142 -5.31 19.59 12.95
N ILE A 143 -4.73 18.43 13.28
CA ILE A 143 -3.43 18.32 13.96
C ILE A 143 -2.29 18.74 13.03
N VAL A 144 -2.29 18.23 11.78
CA VAL A 144 -1.27 18.57 10.79
C VAL A 144 -1.39 20.03 10.37
N GLU A 145 -2.60 20.57 10.29
CA GLU A 145 -2.83 21.95 9.88
C GLU A 145 -2.29 22.96 10.90
N GLN A 146 -2.30 22.61 12.18
CA GLN A 146 -1.75 23.42 13.27
C GLN A 146 -0.24 23.22 13.48
N ALA A 147 0.41 22.31 12.72
CA ALA A 147 1.82 22.03 12.89
C ALA A 147 2.69 23.21 12.45
N SER A 148 3.76 23.48 13.20
CA SER A 148 4.76 24.50 12.85
C SER A 148 5.83 24.00 11.88
N ARG A 149 5.83 22.71 11.58
CA ARG A 149 6.77 22.00 10.70
C ARG A 149 6.06 20.78 10.12
N VAL A 150 6.37 20.45 8.87
CA VAL A 150 5.82 19.29 8.17
C VAL A 150 6.93 18.57 7.40
N ALA A 151 6.84 17.25 7.36
CA ALA A 151 7.62 16.41 6.45
C ALA A 151 6.73 15.73 5.42
N TYR A 152 7.32 15.25 4.33
CA TYR A 152 6.64 14.51 3.29
C TYR A 152 7.26 13.13 3.14
N ILE A 153 6.44 12.10 3.01
CA ILE A 153 6.89 10.72 2.81
C ILE A 153 6.22 10.14 1.59
N THR A 154 6.98 9.79 0.56
CA THR A 154 6.49 9.02 -0.59
C THR A 154 7.01 7.58 -0.52
N THR A 155 6.43 6.70 -1.34
CA THR A 155 6.86 5.30 -1.46
C THR A 155 6.86 4.87 -2.90
N ASN A 156 7.97 4.29 -3.37
CA ASN A 156 8.07 3.64 -4.69
C ASN A 156 7.54 4.49 -5.87
N HIS A 157 7.57 5.83 -5.78
CA HIS A 157 7.01 6.75 -6.78
C HIS A 157 8.03 7.82 -7.22
N PRO A 158 9.04 7.45 -8.04
CA PRO A 158 10.10 8.39 -8.43
C PRO A 158 9.59 9.62 -9.17
N ALA A 159 8.53 9.48 -9.97
CA ALA A 159 7.96 10.59 -10.71
C ALA A 159 7.29 11.63 -9.79
N LEU A 160 6.67 11.19 -8.69
CA LEU A 160 6.20 12.09 -7.63
C LEU A 160 7.35 12.76 -6.91
N ASN A 161 8.45 12.04 -6.64
CA ASN A 161 9.62 12.63 -6.00
C ASN A 161 10.18 13.79 -6.82
N GLU A 162 10.36 13.60 -8.13
CA GLU A 162 10.83 14.68 -9.01
C GLU A 162 9.85 15.86 -9.03
N ARG A 163 8.56 15.58 -9.06
CA ARG A 163 7.53 16.63 -9.02
C ARG A 163 7.60 17.43 -7.72
N MET A 164 7.73 16.77 -6.56
CA MET A 164 7.84 17.48 -5.29
C MET A 164 9.10 18.36 -5.22
N ARG A 165 10.23 17.92 -5.79
CA ARG A 165 11.43 18.78 -5.88
C ARG A 165 11.19 20.04 -6.70
N VAL A 166 10.50 19.91 -7.85
CA VAL A 166 10.14 21.07 -8.69
C VAL A 166 9.23 22.02 -7.94
N GLU A 167 8.19 21.49 -7.31
CA GLU A 167 7.19 22.30 -6.60
C GLU A 167 7.77 22.98 -5.35
N PHE A 168 8.60 22.29 -4.54
CA PHE A 168 9.26 22.90 -3.39
C PHE A 168 10.25 23.99 -3.82
N ALA A 169 11.00 23.78 -4.91
CA ALA A 169 11.87 24.80 -5.47
C ALA A 169 11.08 26.02 -5.99
N ALA A 170 9.95 25.80 -6.66
CA ALA A 170 9.07 26.87 -7.13
C ALA A 170 8.45 27.68 -5.98
N ALA A 171 8.14 27.02 -4.86
CA ALA A 171 7.72 27.67 -3.62
C ALA A 171 8.86 28.38 -2.88
N GLY A 172 10.11 28.22 -3.32
CA GLY A 172 11.30 28.80 -2.68
C GLY A 172 11.66 28.15 -1.33
N ALA A 173 11.17 26.93 -1.07
CA ALA A 173 11.53 26.16 0.11
C ALA A 173 12.90 25.50 -0.09
N ALA A 174 13.71 25.43 0.97
CA ALA A 174 14.83 24.50 1.09
C ALA A 174 14.38 23.28 1.89
N TRP A 175 14.94 22.11 1.61
CA TRP A 175 14.60 20.87 2.29
C TRP A 175 15.80 19.92 2.26
N GLN A 176 15.70 18.85 3.05
CA GLN A 176 16.62 17.71 3.02
C GLN A 176 15.88 16.46 2.58
N GLU A 177 16.62 15.49 2.04
CA GLU A 177 16.06 14.22 1.56
C GLU A 177 16.81 13.06 2.18
N THR A 178 16.08 11.99 2.51
CA THR A 178 16.67 10.71 2.89
C THR A 178 15.83 9.55 2.35
N GLN A 179 16.44 8.39 2.20
CA GLN A 179 15.75 7.17 1.84
C GLN A 179 15.94 6.13 2.92
N ILE A 180 14.83 5.56 3.40
CA ILE A 180 14.77 4.53 4.44
C ILE A 180 13.98 3.36 3.87
N GLY A 181 14.66 2.37 3.29
CA GLY A 181 14.00 1.32 2.52
C GLY A 181 13.17 1.90 1.38
N ASP A 182 11.86 1.61 1.38
CA ASP A 182 10.90 2.09 0.39
C ASP A 182 10.37 3.50 0.68
N TYR A 183 10.68 4.06 1.85
CA TYR A 183 10.26 5.41 2.23
C TYR A 183 11.25 6.45 1.71
N TYR A 184 10.74 7.41 0.96
CA TYR A 184 11.49 8.58 0.56
C TYR A 184 10.97 9.79 1.33
N VAL A 185 11.82 10.38 2.16
CA VAL A 185 11.43 11.41 3.14
C VAL A 185 12.02 12.74 2.72
N PHE A 186 11.16 13.74 2.57
CA PHE A 186 11.53 15.15 2.44
C PHE A 186 11.25 15.83 3.78
N TYR A 187 12.28 16.36 4.42
CA TYR A 187 12.23 16.85 5.79
C TYR A 187 13.03 18.16 5.95
N ASP A 188 12.96 18.76 7.14
CA ASP A 188 13.60 20.04 7.45
C ASP A 188 13.29 21.13 6.42
N LEU A 189 12.01 21.20 6.02
CA LEU A 189 11.54 22.23 5.09
C LEU A 189 11.71 23.60 5.74
N SER A 190 12.33 24.54 5.03
CA SER A 190 12.59 25.90 5.51
C SER A 190 11.32 26.72 5.76
N GLN A 191 10.21 26.30 5.16
CA GLN A 191 8.87 26.84 5.35
C GLN A 191 7.84 25.74 5.10
N ILE A 192 6.66 25.87 5.69
CA ILE A 192 5.56 24.96 5.41
C ILE A 192 5.09 25.20 3.98
N VAL A 193 5.14 24.16 3.16
CA VAL A 193 4.48 24.08 1.87
C VAL A 193 3.37 23.06 2.04
N ARG A 194 2.12 23.39 1.73
CA ARG A 194 0.97 22.48 1.85
C ARG A 194 0.67 21.79 0.51
N PRO A 195 0.11 20.57 0.50
CA PRO A 195 -0.26 19.88 -0.73
C PRO A 195 -1.17 20.69 -1.65
N ASP A 196 -2.07 21.49 -1.08
CA ASP A 196 -3.04 22.31 -1.83
C ASP A 196 -2.40 23.58 -2.44
N GLU A 197 -1.15 23.89 -2.07
CA GLU A 197 -0.37 25.03 -2.58
C GLU A 197 0.55 24.64 -3.74
N ILE A 198 0.64 23.36 -4.10
CA ILE A 198 1.55 22.81 -5.10
C ILE A 198 0.87 21.85 -6.08
N GLU A 199 1.40 21.73 -7.28
CA GLU A 199 0.78 20.96 -8.37
C GLU A 199 1.13 19.45 -8.33
N ILE A 200 0.95 18.79 -7.17
CA ILE A 200 1.31 17.37 -7.01
C ILE A 200 0.27 16.37 -7.53
N TYR A 201 -0.92 16.84 -7.87
CA TYR A 201 -2.01 16.03 -8.40
C TYR A 201 -2.07 16.09 -9.94
N ALA A 202 -2.76 15.12 -10.56
CA ALA A 202 -3.17 15.30 -11.94
C ALA A 202 -4.16 16.47 -12.07
N PRO A 203 -4.11 17.24 -13.17
CA PRO A 203 -5.06 18.30 -13.47
C PRO A 203 -6.49 17.79 -13.72
#